data_AF-A0A956SSG4-F1
#
_entry.id   AF-A0A956SSG4-F1
#
_cell.length_a   1.000
_cell.length_b   1.000
_cell.length_c   1.000
_cell.angle_alpha   90.00
_cell.angle_beta   90.00
_cell.angle_gamma   90.00
#
_symmetry.space_group_name_H-M   'P 1'
#
loop_
_entity.id
_entity.type
_entity.pdbx_description
1 polymer ?
#
loop_
_entity_poly.entity_id
_entity_poly.type
_entity_poly.pdbx_seq_one_letter_code
_entity_poly.pdbx_strand_id
1 'polypeptide(L)'
;MARRRKFWGWGYEDEPIRKDQKELFAAMAHGRFPDLKLEDLPEPRIEDIDLRLGRVRAPESLAHLFSADRYDRAAHTYGKSTRDIIRGAEGDFAEPPDLVAHPASEADVVAILEWAVDAGVAAVPYGGGTSV
;
A
#
# COMPACT_ATOMS: atom_id res chain seq x y z
N MET A 1 20.89 -3.52 -4.00
CA MET A 1 19.45 -3.25 -4.14
C MET A 1 18.89 -2.91 -2.77
N ALA A 2 18.00 -1.92 -2.68
CA ALA A 2 17.30 -1.61 -1.43
C ALA A 2 16.32 -2.74 -1.08
N ARG A 3 16.16 -3.07 0.20
CA ARG A 3 15.19 -4.08 0.66
C ARG A 3 13.76 -3.60 0.40
N ARG A 4 12.90 -4.49 -0.07
CA ARG A 4 11.49 -4.16 -0.38
C ARG A 4 10.63 -4.34 0.87
N ARG A 5 9.86 -3.30 1.19
CA ARG A 5 8.85 -3.34 2.27
C ARG A 5 7.65 -4.14 1.79
N LYS A 6 6.95 -4.82 2.70
CA LYS A 6 5.68 -5.48 2.38
C LYS A 6 4.67 -4.45 1.89
N PHE A 7 3.88 -4.80 0.87
CA PHE A 7 2.78 -3.95 0.36
C PHE A 7 1.63 -3.79 1.37
N TRP A 8 1.58 -4.64 2.41
CA TRP A 8 0.63 -4.62 3.51
C TRP A 8 1.41 -4.77 4.83
N GLY A 9 0.82 -4.36 5.96
CA GLY A 9 1.45 -4.61 7.26
C GLY A 9 2.80 -3.90 7.45
N TRP A 10 3.53 -4.32 8.49
CA TRP A 10 4.87 -3.82 8.80
C TRP A 10 5.96 -4.78 8.30
N GLY A 11 7.18 -4.26 8.12
CA GLY A 11 8.38 -5.05 7.82
C GLY A 11 8.69 -5.20 6.33
N TYR A 12 9.61 -6.12 6.03
CA TYR A 12 10.13 -6.39 4.69
C TYR A 12 9.63 -7.72 4.14
N GLU A 13 9.61 -7.87 2.81
CA GLU A 13 9.14 -9.10 2.16
C GLU A 13 9.95 -10.35 2.51
N ASP A 14 11.25 -10.16 2.73
CA ASP A 14 12.19 -11.20 3.13
C ASP A 14 12.11 -11.55 4.64
N GLU A 15 11.19 -10.91 5.38
CA GLU A 15 10.93 -11.16 6.81
C GLU A 15 9.51 -11.72 7.02
N PRO A 16 9.30 -13.04 6.89
CA PRO A 16 8.01 -13.65 7.15
C PRO A 16 7.65 -13.52 8.64
N ILE A 17 6.36 -13.41 8.94
CA ILE A 17 5.91 -13.35 10.33
C ILE A 17 5.99 -14.77 10.90
N ARG A 18 6.84 -14.96 11.91
CA ARG A 18 7.02 -16.27 12.51
C ARG A 18 5.77 -16.68 13.29
N LYS A 19 5.55 -17.99 13.43
CA LYS A 19 4.40 -18.55 14.13
C LYS A 19 4.27 -18.07 15.57
N ASP A 20 5.38 -18.04 16.32
CA ASP A 20 5.43 -17.54 17.70
C ASP A 20 5.00 -16.06 17.81
N GLN A 21 5.31 -15.25 16.79
CA GLN A 21 4.90 -13.85 16.72
C GLN A 21 3.40 -13.72 16.44
N LYS A 22 2.84 -14.57 15.56
CA LYS A 22 1.39 -14.61 15.29
C LYS A 22 0.60 -15.01 16.54
N GLU A 23 1.05 -16.06 17.23
CA GLU A 23 0.44 -16.55 18.47
C GLU A 23 0.47 -15.48 19.57
N LEU A 24 1.60 -14.79 19.76
CA LEU A 24 1.72 -13.71 20.72
C LEU A 24 0.78 -12.53 20.39
N PHE A 25 0.70 -12.13 19.13
CA PHE A 25 -0.17 -11.03 18.70
C PHE A 25 -1.66 -11.39 18.84
N ALA A 26 -2.04 -12.62 18.49
CA ALA A 26 -3.40 -13.13 18.70
C ALA A 26 -3.78 -13.14 20.19
N ALA A 27 -2.89 -13.61 21.07
CA ALA A 27 -3.13 -13.61 22.51
C ALA A 27 -3.32 -12.19 23.09
N MET A 28 -2.50 -11.23 22.65
CA MET A 28 -2.64 -9.82 23.06
C MET A 28 -3.94 -9.20 22.55
N ALA A 29 -4.33 -9.50 21.32
CA ALA A 29 -5.56 -8.97 20.73
C ALA A 29 -6.81 -9.57 21.34
N HIS A 30 -6.81 -10.86 21.70
CA HIS A 30 -7.98 -11.55 22.26
C HIS A 30 -8.51 -10.86 23.53
N GLY A 31 -7.62 -10.30 24.36
CA GLY A 31 -8.02 -9.53 25.55
C GLY A 31 -8.75 -8.22 25.24
N ARG A 32 -8.59 -7.67 24.03
CA ARG A 32 -9.19 -6.40 23.59
C ARG A 32 -10.30 -6.57 22.55
N PHE A 33 -10.21 -7.65 21.76
CA PHE A 33 -11.02 -8.00 20.60
C PHE A 33 -11.25 -9.53 20.57
N PRO A 34 -12.12 -10.06 21.45
CA PRO A 34 -12.27 -11.50 21.63
C PRO A 34 -12.77 -12.24 20.38
N ASP A 35 -13.49 -11.56 19.50
CA ASP A 35 -14.02 -12.12 18.25
C ASP A 35 -13.04 -12.07 17.07
N LEU A 36 -11.89 -11.40 17.23
CA LEU A 36 -10.91 -11.22 16.17
C LEU A 36 -9.96 -12.43 16.08
N LYS A 37 -10.17 -13.27 15.07
CA LYS A 37 -9.35 -14.47 14.80
C LYS A 37 -8.11 -14.12 13.98
N LEU A 38 -7.12 -13.50 14.62
CA LEU A 38 -5.87 -13.09 13.96
C LEU A 38 -4.96 -14.25 13.54
N GLU A 39 -5.11 -15.40 14.19
CA GLU A 39 -4.31 -16.61 13.94
C GLU A 39 -4.54 -17.21 12.54
N ASP A 40 -5.71 -16.94 11.96
CA ASP A 40 -6.10 -17.43 10.62
C ASP A 40 -5.85 -16.42 9.50
N LEU A 41 -5.38 -15.20 9.82
CA LEU A 41 -5.15 -14.19 8.78
C LEU A 41 -4.02 -14.63 7.85
N PRO A 42 -4.31 -14.88 6.55
CA PRO A 42 -3.28 -15.27 5.61
C PRO A 42 -2.31 -14.11 5.39
N GLU A 43 -1.06 -14.42 5.04
CA GLU A 43 -0.18 -13.41 4.48
C GLU A 43 -0.58 -13.24 3.01
N PRO A 44 -1.23 -12.12 2.62
CA PRO A 44 -1.69 -11.94 1.25
C PRO A 44 -0.51 -11.93 0.28
N ARG A 45 -0.70 -12.58 -0.86
CA ARG A 45 0.23 -12.54 -1.98
C ARG A 45 -0.25 -11.49 -2.98
N ILE A 46 0.66 -10.70 -3.53
CA ILE A 46 0.29 -9.61 -4.43
C ILE A 46 -0.45 -10.10 -5.68
N GLU A 47 -0.18 -11.34 -6.11
CA GLU A 47 -0.83 -11.98 -7.25
C GLU A 47 -2.31 -12.28 -7.01
N ASP A 48 -2.71 -12.46 -5.75
CA ASP A 48 -4.08 -12.77 -5.35
C ASP A 48 -4.91 -11.50 -5.06
N ILE A 49 -4.27 -10.33 -5.02
CA ILE A 49 -4.95 -9.07 -4.77
C ILE A 49 -5.66 -8.59 -6.04
N ASP A 50 -6.99 -8.51 -5.96
CA ASP A 50 -7.80 -7.88 -6.99
C ASP A 50 -7.80 -6.35 -6.77
N LEU A 51 -7.20 -5.64 -7.74
CA LEU A 51 -7.20 -4.18 -7.75
C LEU A 51 -8.12 -3.71 -8.87
N ARG A 52 -9.00 -2.74 -8.56
CA ARG A 52 -9.75 -2.04 -9.61
C ARG A 52 -8.81 -1.50 -10.68
N LEU A 53 -9.27 -1.46 -11.93
CA LEU A 53 -8.51 -0.87 -13.03
C LEU A 53 -8.21 0.60 -12.77
N GLY A 54 -7.03 1.04 -13.21
CA GLY A 54 -6.65 2.44 -13.20
C GLY A 54 -7.52 3.23 -14.18
N ARG A 55 -8.11 4.32 -13.71
CA ARG A 55 -8.98 5.23 -14.46
C ARG A 55 -8.21 6.41 -15.06
N VAL A 56 -6.99 6.66 -14.57
CA VAL A 56 -6.14 7.79 -14.94
C VAL A 56 -4.93 7.29 -15.72
N ARG A 57 -4.51 8.05 -16.72
CA ARG A 57 -3.25 7.85 -17.45
C ARG A 57 -2.44 9.13 -17.41
N ALA A 58 -1.15 9.00 -17.09
CA ALA A 58 -0.21 10.11 -17.16
C ALA A 58 0.02 10.51 -18.64
N PRO A 59 0.32 11.78 -18.94
CA PRO A 59 0.73 12.21 -20.26
C PRO A 59 2.08 11.57 -20.60
N GLU A 60 2.34 11.36 -21.90
CA GLU A 60 3.55 10.68 -22.38
C GLU A 60 4.83 11.32 -21.87
N SER A 61 4.87 12.66 -21.78
CA SER A 61 6.01 13.42 -21.25
C SER A 61 6.35 13.10 -19.79
N LEU A 62 5.36 12.73 -18.97
CA LEU A 62 5.53 12.42 -17.56
C LEU A 62 5.45 10.93 -17.25
N ALA A 63 5.10 10.08 -18.22
CA ALA A 63 4.84 8.65 -18.01
C ALA A 63 5.99 7.92 -17.30
N HIS A 64 7.23 8.32 -17.55
CA HIS A 64 8.43 7.76 -16.92
C HIS A 64 8.53 8.01 -15.41
N LEU A 65 7.77 8.97 -14.87
CA LEU A 65 7.70 9.27 -13.44
C LEU A 65 6.65 8.44 -12.70
N PHE A 66 5.78 7.72 -13.42
CA PHE A 66 4.66 7.00 -12.82
C PHE A 66 4.79 5.49 -12.97
N SER A 67 4.42 4.78 -11.91
CA SER A 67 4.15 3.35 -11.91
C SER A 67 2.64 3.10 -11.89
N ALA A 68 2.19 2.19 -12.73
CA ALA A 68 0.85 1.60 -12.67
C ALA A 68 0.89 0.15 -12.18
N ASP A 69 2.05 -0.30 -11.69
CA ASP A 69 2.26 -1.69 -11.30
C ASP A 69 1.38 -2.06 -10.10
N ARG A 70 0.86 -3.30 -10.13
CA ARG A 70 -0.02 -3.83 -9.09
C ARG A 70 0.58 -3.66 -7.70
N TYR A 71 1.88 -3.91 -7.58
CA TYR A 71 2.57 -3.82 -6.31
C TYR A 71 2.61 -2.40 -5.76
N ASP A 72 3.00 -1.43 -6.58
CA ASP A 72 3.14 -0.05 -6.12
C ASP A 72 1.77 0.50 -5.75
N ARG A 73 0.74 0.21 -6.56
CA ARG A 73 -0.63 0.61 -6.25
C ARG A 73 -1.11 0.02 -4.91
N ALA A 74 -0.90 -1.28 -4.67
CA ALA A 74 -1.25 -1.90 -3.40
C ALA A 74 -0.46 -1.29 -2.22
N ALA A 75 0.85 -1.12 -2.36
CA ALA A 75 1.74 -0.61 -1.30
C ALA A 75 1.45 0.85 -0.90
N HIS A 76 0.80 1.62 -1.78
CA HIS A 76 0.40 3.01 -1.55
C HIS A 76 -1.10 3.16 -1.22
N THR A 77 -1.82 2.06 -0.97
CA THR A 77 -3.25 2.09 -0.62
C THR A 77 -3.48 2.41 0.86
N TYR A 78 -2.66 1.87 1.75
CA TYR A 78 -2.89 1.93 3.20
C TYR A 78 -1.70 2.39 4.03
N GLY A 79 -2.01 2.91 5.22
CA GLY A 79 -1.05 3.14 6.29
C GLY A 79 -0.75 1.86 7.07
N LYS A 80 -0.52 2.01 8.37
CA LYS A 80 -0.11 0.95 9.29
C LYS A 80 -0.95 0.90 10.57
N SER A 81 -2.14 1.50 10.54
CA SER A 81 -3.13 1.37 11.60
C SER A 81 -3.58 -0.10 11.72
N THR A 82 -4.06 -0.53 12.89
CA THR A 82 -4.60 -1.90 13.05
C THR A 82 -5.68 -2.21 12.03
N ARG A 83 -6.57 -1.25 11.74
CA ARG A 83 -7.63 -1.40 10.72
C ARG A 83 -7.05 -1.64 9.33
N ASP A 84 -6.02 -0.89 8.96
CA ASP A 84 -5.38 -1.01 7.65
C ASP A 84 -4.64 -2.34 7.49
N ILE A 85 -3.99 -2.80 8.55
CA ILE A 85 -3.30 -4.10 8.56
C ILE A 85 -4.30 -5.24 8.40
N ILE A 86 -5.44 -5.18 9.09
CA ILE A 86 -6.50 -6.19 8.97
C ILE A 86 -7.06 -6.22 7.54
N ARG A 87 -7.45 -5.06 6.97
CA ARG A 87 -7.91 -4.99 5.57
C ARG A 87 -6.88 -5.52 4.60
N GLY A 88 -5.61 -5.14 4.77
CA GLY A 88 -4.51 -5.63 3.97
C GLY A 88 -4.38 -7.16 4.05
N ALA A 89 -4.43 -7.73 5.26
CA ALA A 89 -4.35 -9.17 5.48
C ALA A 89 -5.54 -9.94 4.87
N GLU A 90 -6.73 -9.34 4.88
CA GLU A 90 -7.94 -9.88 4.23
C GLU A 90 -7.93 -9.71 2.70
N GLY A 91 -6.92 -9.01 2.15
CA GLY A 91 -6.81 -8.73 0.72
C GLY A 91 -7.76 -7.64 0.21
N ASP A 92 -8.39 -6.88 1.11
CA ASP A 92 -9.25 -5.75 0.73
C ASP A 92 -8.41 -4.55 0.29
N PHE A 93 -8.22 -4.40 -1.02
CA PHE A 93 -7.61 -3.23 -1.65
C PHE A 93 -8.58 -2.59 -2.65
N ALA A 94 -9.85 -2.41 -2.26
CA ALA A 94 -10.90 -1.94 -3.16
C ALA A 94 -10.62 -0.55 -3.77
N GLU A 95 -9.95 0.34 -3.03
CA GLU A 95 -9.66 1.72 -3.44
C GLU A 95 -8.16 2.04 -3.46
N PRO A 96 -7.39 1.42 -4.37
CA PRO A 96 -5.99 1.75 -4.56
C PRO A 96 -5.86 3.05 -5.37
N PRO A 97 -4.69 3.74 -5.30
CA PRO A 97 -4.38 4.81 -6.24
C PRO A 97 -4.39 4.28 -7.68
N ASP A 98 -4.68 5.17 -8.63
CA ASP A 98 -4.64 4.85 -10.06
C ASP A 98 -3.21 4.75 -10.58
N LEU A 99 -2.33 5.65 -10.11
CA LEU A 99 -0.92 5.72 -10.45
C LEU A 99 -0.12 6.10 -9.20
N VAL A 100 1.15 5.70 -9.15
CA VAL A 100 2.11 6.09 -8.11
C VAL A 100 3.25 6.86 -8.77
N ALA A 101 3.51 8.08 -8.33
CA ALA A 101 4.60 8.90 -8.86
C ALA A 101 5.88 8.74 -8.05
N HIS A 102 7.02 8.71 -8.74
CA HIS A 102 8.38 8.68 -8.16
C HIS A 102 9.23 9.85 -8.68
N PRO A 103 8.89 11.10 -8.30
CA PRO A 103 9.68 12.27 -8.69
C PRO A 103 11.11 12.19 -8.11
N ALA A 104 12.10 12.62 -8.89
CA ALA A 104 13.50 12.66 -8.49
C ALA A 104 14.00 14.09 -8.22
N SER A 105 13.17 15.10 -8.54
CA SER A 105 13.48 16.51 -8.38
C SER A 105 12.25 17.34 -8.01
N GLU A 106 12.48 18.58 -7.56
CA GLU A 106 11.40 19.55 -7.33
C GLU A 106 10.63 19.88 -8.62
N ALA A 107 11.33 19.96 -9.76
CA ALA A 107 10.71 20.19 -11.06
C ALA A 107 9.74 19.08 -11.44
N ASP A 108 10.07 17.82 -11.13
CA ASP A 108 9.15 16.68 -11.34
C ASP A 108 7.89 16.83 -10.50
N VAL A 109 8.04 17.22 -9.23
CA VAL A 109 6.89 17.44 -8.32
C VAL A 109 5.98 18.54 -8.86
N VAL A 110 6.55 19.67 -9.30
CA VAL A 110 5.79 20.78 -9.90
C VAL A 110 5.03 20.28 -11.13
N ALA A 111 5.71 19.62 -12.07
CA ALA A 111 5.08 19.13 -13.31
C ALA A 111 3.96 18.11 -13.05
N ILE A 112 4.14 17.21 -12.08
CA ILE A 112 3.11 16.25 -11.66
C ILE A 112 1.88 16.97 -11.10
N LEU A 113 2.08 17.96 -10.22
CA LEU A 113 1.00 18.69 -9.58
C LEU A 113 0.24 19.60 -10.56
N GLU A 114 0.95 20.27 -11.48
CA GLU A 114 0.33 21.05 -12.56
C GLU A 114 -0.55 20.17 -13.43
N TRP A 115 -0.02 19.02 -13.89
CA TRP A 115 -0.83 18.06 -14.65
C TRP A 115 -2.04 17.55 -13.85
N ALA A 116 -1.87 17.23 -12.57
CA ALA A 116 -2.96 16.74 -11.73
C ALA A 116 -4.08 17.77 -11.60
N VAL A 117 -3.75 19.06 -11.46
CA VAL A 117 -4.72 20.16 -11.46
C VAL A 117 -5.45 20.23 -12.80
N ASP A 118 -4.72 20.26 -13.92
CA ASP A 118 -5.31 20.38 -15.27
C ASP A 118 -6.22 19.20 -15.62
N ALA A 119 -5.85 17.99 -15.19
CA ALA A 119 -6.59 16.76 -15.43
C ALA A 119 -7.71 16.49 -14.41
N GLY A 120 -7.84 17.31 -13.36
CA GLY A 120 -8.81 17.09 -12.27
C GLY A 120 -8.55 15.81 -11.47
N VAL A 121 -7.27 15.45 -11.30
CA VAL A 121 -6.81 14.24 -10.60
C VAL A 121 -6.39 14.60 -9.18
N ALA A 122 -6.83 13.82 -8.19
CA ALA A 122 -6.40 13.99 -6.81
C ALA A 122 -4.95 13.52 -6.62
N ALA A 123 -4.13 14.34 -5.98
CA ALA A 123 -2.77 14.00 -5.57
C ALA A 123 -2.70 13.80 -4.04
N VAL A 124 -2.19 12.65 -3.60
CA VAL A 124 -2.00 12.33 -2.17
C VAL A 124 -0.50 12.13 -1.91
N PRO A 125 0.16 13.02 -1.14
CA PRO A 125 1.56 12.84 -0.80
C PRO A 125 1.79 11.57 0.01
N TYR A 126 2.83 10.81 -0.34
CA TYR A 126 3.21 9.58 0.34
C TYR A 126 4.72 9.55 0.60
N GLY A 127 5.11 9.29 1.84
CA GLY A 127 6.52 9.14 2.24
C GLY A 127 6.81 7.73 2.73
N GLY A 128 6.95 7.58 4.05
CA GLY A 128 7.18 6.27 4.68
C GLY A 128 5.94 5.36 4.71
N GLY A 129 4.73 5.88 4.47
CA GLY A 129 3.50 5.10 4.58
C GLY A 129 3.23 4.58 5.99
N THR A 130 3.75 5.25 7.02
CA THR A 130 3.71 4.80 8.43
C THR A 130 2.56 5.45 9.23
N SER A 131 1.62 6.13 8.56
CA SER A 131 0.47 6.74 9.25
C SER A 131 -0.37 5.67 9.93
N VAL A 132 -0.87 5.97 11.14
CA VAL A 132 -1.71 5.09 11.96
C VAL A 132 -3.02 5.74 12.34
#